data_AF-A0A7C4T578-F1
#
_entry.id   AF-A0A7C4T578-F1
#
_cell.length_a   1.000
_cell.length_b   1.000
_cell.length_c   1.000
_cell.angle_alpha   90.00
_cell.angle_beta   90.00
_cell.angle_gamma   90.00
#
_symmetry.space_group_name_H-M   'P 1'
#
loop_
_entity.id
_entity.type
_entity.pdbx_description
1 polymer ?
#
loop_
_entity_poly.entity_id
_entity_poly.type
_entity_poly.pdbx_seq_one_letter_code
_entity_poly.pdbx_strand_id
1 'polypeptide(L)'
;MRRMKHTQVISSLMVSVVMVGLASCKDNPEDAAAKKLQKSTAAALAQYNKNRDAQAAQESLQAALSSTRPTGLTGGSSLFSTAGLMITQAQKDRAQLQIDTYTLNQSIEAFNLKLEQLADLTAQSERVQKLLSLSDAEISELQSWIGTEQEPTSLKGKIVKAQADVKQLTEKKAALENEFTENRDKMLALESQADDLLRQANTASGQQKADLEKAAFDIKDQKKPFTLKAQDAENALAQVHSQLAIIQPHLVRLSNDLQSAQDKLQALKTSSSREQLHVQQQELAQEIAAGKKALTEQTEILTKQVREHLQKTDAVIAAVEQAIAKFKQINARQLEPNLSMSIGNAYALLASLYERVSPGVVSLLVENELGGSTGSGFVFDREGHIVTNYHVVEGATEVEVDFLFGLKVRGKVIGTDPDSDLAVVEVDVPEDVLVPLPLGDSDQVKVGQTVIAIGNPFQLNGTMTLGIVSAKGRT
;
A
#
# COMPACT_ATOMS: atom_id res chain seq x y z
N MET A 1 -7.40 -14.31 13.95
CA MET A 1 -7.54 -15.79 14.01
C MET A 1 -6.23 -16.59 13.88
N ARG A 2 -5.12 -16.03 13.36
CA ARG A 2 -3.80 -16.71 13.26
C ARG A 2 -3.11 -17.09 14.60
N ARG A 3 -3.50 -16.49 15.74
CA ARG A 3 -2.94 -16.81 17.09
C ARG A 3 -3.21 -18.25 17.57
N MET A 4 -4.22 -18.94 17.03
CA MET A 4 -4.63 -20.28 17.50
C MET A 4 -3.73 -21.44 17.02
N LYS A 5 -2.92 -21.25 15.97
CA LYS A 5 -2.03 -22.31 15.45
C LYS A 5 -0.80 -22.55 16.34
N HIS A 6 -0.42 -21.59 17.19
CA HIS A 6 0.78 -21.69 18.03
C HIS A 6 0.58 -22.50 19.32
N THR A 7 -0.64 -22.53 19.88
CA THR A 7 -0.97 -23.31 21.09
C THR A 7 -1.05 -24.81 20.81
N GLN A 8 -1.44 -25.21 19.58
CA GLN A 8 -1.64 -26.62 19.18
C GLN A 8 -0.33 -27.40 18.99
N VAL A 9 0.77 -26.74 18.63
CA VAL A 9 2.08 -27.40 18.46
C VAL A 9 2.79 -27.62 19.81
N ILE A 10 2.57 -26.73 20.79
CA ILE A 10 3.09 -26.86 22.17
C ILE A 10 2.43 -28.05 22.89
N SER A 11 1.14 -28.26 22.62
CA SER A 11 0.36 -29.37 23.15
C SER A 11 0.68 -30.70 22.45
N SER A 12 1.03 -30.71 21.16
CA SER A 12 1.43 -31.93 20.44
C SER A 12 2.76 -32.51 20.92
N LEU A 13 3.75 -31.70 21.31
CA LEU A 13 5.06 -32.20 21.75
C LEU A 13 5.17 -32.53 23.25
N MET A 14 4.37 -31.91 24.11
CA MET A 14 4.27 -32.30 25.52
C MET A 14 3.70 -33.72 25.69
N VAL A 15 2.87 -34.18 24.74
CA VAL A 15 2.23 -35.50 24.75
C VAL A 15 3.17 -36.61 24.28
N SER A 16 4.07 -36.35 23.33
CA SER A 16 5.02 -37.35 22.82
C SER A 16 6.12 -37.73 23.82
N VAL A 17 6.51 -36.82 24.69
CA VAL A 17 7.59 -37.07 25.69
C VAL A 17 7.10 -37.83 26.92
N VAL A 18 5.79 -37.95 27.12
CA VAL A 18 5.21 -38.82 28.15
C VAL A 18 4.96 -40.25 27.64
N MET A 19 4.73 -40.45 26.33
CA MET A 19 4.33 -41.75 25.78
C MET A 19 5.47 -42.75 25.53
N VAL A 20 6.74 -42.33 25.51
CA VAL A 20 7.88 -43.24 25.25
C VAL A 20 8.59 -43.68 26.54
N GLY A 21 8.22 -43.12 27.70
CA GLY A 21 8.89 -43.37 28.98
C GLY A 21 8.44 -44.60 29.78
N LEU A 22 7.46 -45.39 29.34
CA LEU A 22 6.92 -46.50 30.16
C LEU A 22 6.62 -47.75 29.33
N ALA A 23 7.66 -48.38 28.77
CA ALA A 23 7.61 -49.81 28.47
C ALA A 23 8.11 -50.59 29.70
N SER A 24 7.14 -51.03 30.51
CA SER A 24 7.17 -52.13 31.48
C SER A 24 8.49 -52.54 32.13
N CYS A 25 8.67 -52.19 33.40
CA CYS A 25 9.28 -53.07 34.42
C CYS A 25 8.58 -52.82 35.76
N LYS A 26 8.05 -53.88 36.39
CA LYS A 26 6.96 -53.80 37.38
C LYS A 26 7.40 -53.40 38.81
N ASP A 27 8.68 -53.14 39.07
CA ASP A 27 9.18 -52.81 40.42
C ASP A 27 10.33 -51.80 40.38
N ASN A 28 10.13 -50.63 39.75
CA ASN A 28 11.14 -49.57 39.69
C ASN A 28 10.66 -48.29 40.42
N PRO A 29 11.40 -47.72 41.40
CA PRO A 29 11.07 -46.45 42.04
C PRO A 29 10.87 -45.26 41.08
N GLU A 30 11.31 -45.39 39.82
CA GLU A 30 11.05 -44.43 38.73
C GLU A 30 9.57 -44.37 38.29
N ASP A 31 8.78 -45.45 38.45
CA ASP A 31 7.36 -45.47 38.08
C ASP A 31 6.50 -44.61 39.02
N ALA A 32 6.86 -44.56 40.31
CA ALA A 32 6.21 -43.69 41.29
C ALA A 32 6.50 -42.19 41.03
N ALA A 33 7.75 -41.88 40.65
CA ALA A 33 8.15 -40.52 40.29
C ALA A 33 7.50 -40.06 38.97
N ALA A 34 7.44 -40.95 37.97
CA ALA A 34 6.78 -40.69 36.69
C ALA A 34 5.26 -40.47 36.84
N LYS A 35 4.58 -41.29 37.65
CA LYS A 35 3.16 -41.10 37.99
C LYS A 35 2.90 -39.79 38.73
N LYS A 36 3.81 -39.39 39.62
CA LYS A 36 3.73 -38.11 40.35
C LYS A 36 3.88 -36.92 39.38
N LEU A 37 4.82 -36.99 38.44
CA LEU A 37 5.04 -35.96 37.42
C LEU A 37 3.84 -35.86 36.46
N GLN A 38 3.31 -36.99 35.97
CA GLN A 38 2.10 -37.02 35.14
C GLN A 38 0.90 -36.34 35.84
N LYS A 39 0.70 -36.62 37.13
CA LYS A 39 -0.40 -36.03 37.90
C LYS A 39 -0.25 -34.51 38.06
N SER A 40 0.98 -34.03 38.29
CA SER A 40 1.26 -32.59 38.38
C SER A 40 1.12 -31.86 37.03
N THR A 41 1.54 -32.50 35.93
CA THR A 41 1.37 -31.96 34.58
C THR A 41 -0.11 -31.83 34.20
N ALA A 42 -0.93 -32.83 34.55
CA ALA A 42 -2.38 -32.77 34.33
C ALA A 42 -3.05 -31.64 35.14
N ALA A 43 -2.60 -31.40 36.38
CA ALA A 43 -3.11 -30.30 37.21
C ALA A 43 -2.76 -28.91 36.66
N ALA A 44 -1.52 -28.72 36.19
CA ALA A 44 -1.08 -27.48 35.55
C ALA A 44 -1.86 -27.17 34.26
N LEU A 45 -2.14 -28.21 33.46
CA LEU A 45 -2.93 -28.08 32.23
C LEU A 45 -4.40 -27.72 32.52
N ALA A 46 -4.99 -28.29 33.58
CA ALA A 46 -6.35 -27.94 34.02
C ALA A 46 -6.44 -26.48 34.50
N GLN A 47 -5.41 -25.98 35.18
CA GLN A 47 -5.34 -24.60 35.65
C GLN A 47 -5.21 -23.59 34.50
N TYR A 48 -4.39 -23.89 33.49
CA TYR A 48 -4.29 -23.10 32.25
C TYR A 48 -5.63 -22.99 31.52
N ASN A 49 -6.32 -24.13 31.36
CA ASN A 49 -7.60 -24.16 30.66
C ASN A 49 -8.69 -23.38 31.39
N LYS A 50 -8.63 -23.31 32.74
CA LYS A 50 -9.60 -22.58 33.57
C LYS A 50 -9.36 -21.07 33.57
N ASN A 51 -8.12 -20.62 33.70
CA ASN A 51 -7.82 -19.21 33.99
C ASN A 51 -7.18 -18.46 32.81
N ARG A 52 -6.85 -19.15 31.71
CA ARG A 52 -6.12 -18.59 30.54
C ARG A 52 -4.77 -17.94 30.88
N ASP A 53 -4.23 -18.26 32.06
CA ASP A 53 -2.95 -17.76 32.55
C ASP A 53 -1.85 -18.78 32.24
N ALA A 54 -1.07 -18.49 31.20
CA ALA A 54 0.03 -19.33 30.73
C ALA A 54 1.22 -19.34 31.72
N GLN A 55 1.42 -18.25 32.46
CA GLN A 55 2.58 -18.07 33.32
C GLN A 55 2.44 -18.90 34.60
N ALA A 56 1.26 -18.87 35.24
CA ALA A 56 0.99 -19.67 36.44
C ALA A 56 1.01 -21.19 36.19
N ALA A 57 0.53 -21.62 35.01
CA ALA A 57 0.59 -23.04 34.61
C ALA A 57 2.02 -23.52 34.37
N GLN A 58 2.88 -22.63 33.85
CA GLN A 58 4.28 -22.91 33.56
C GLN A 58 5.12 -22.99 34.84
N GLU A 59 4.91 -22.10 35.82
CA GLU A 59 5.58 -22.13 37.12
C GLU A 59 5.25 -23.41 37.92
N SER A 60 4.00 -23.85 37.86
CA SER A 60 3.53 -25.08 38.52
C SER A 60 4.18 -26.34 37.92
N LEU A 61 4.35 -26.37 36.59
CA LEU A 61 5.05 -27.45 35.90
C LEU A 61 6.54 -27.49 36.24
N GLN A 62 7.16 -26.31 36.36
CA GLN A 62 8.57 -26.16 36.71
C GLN A 62 8.86 -26.58 38.16
N ALA A 63 7.95 -26.33 39.10
CA ALA A 63 8.02 -26.81 40.48
C ALA A 63 7.85 -28.35 40.58
N ALA A 64 7.02 -28.95 39.74
CA ALA A 64 6.83 -30.40 39.70
C ALA A 64 8.09 -31.13 39.22
N LEU A 65 8.74 -30.60 38.18
CA LEU A 65 9.98 -31.13 37.60
C LEU A 65 11.18 -31.02 38.56
N SER A 66 11.25 -29.96 39.38
CA SER A 66 12.35 -29.80 40.35
C SER A 66 12.22 -30.73 41.57
N SER A 67 10.99 -31.14 41.92
CA SER A 67 10.70 -32.00 43.07
C SER A 67 10.83 -33.52 42.81
N THR A 68 11.02 -33.93 41.56
CA THR A 68 11.15 -35.34 41.14
C THR A 68 12.59 -35.65 40.76
N ARG A 69 13.46 -35.79 41.77
CA ARG A 69 14.86 -36.22 41.59
C ARG A 69 14.98 -37.71 41.91
N PRO A 70 15.53 -38.56 41.02
CA PRO A 70 15.70 -39.99 41.30
C PRO A 70 16.81 -40.18 42.36
N THR A 71 16.50 -40.87 43.45
CA THR A 71 17.47 -41.27 44.48
C THR A 71 17.85 -42.74 44.28
N GLY A 72 19.11 -42.97 43.89
CA GLY A 72 19.71 -44.30 43.75
C GLY A 72 20.13 -44.60 42.30
N LEU A 73 21.42 -44.50 41.99
CA LEU A 73 21.95 -44.76 40.64
C LEU A 73 23.17 -45.69 40.72
N THR A 74 23.14 -46.81 40.00
CA THR A 74 24.32 -47.62 39.66
C THR A 74 24.57 -47.58 38.14
N GLY A 75 25.81 -47.26 37.75
CA GLY A 75 26.44 -47.54 36.45
C GLY A 75 25.73 -47.10 35.15
N GLY A 76 24.67 -47.82 34.74
CA GLY A 76 23.98 -47.66 33.46
C GLY A 76 22.88 -46.57 33.45
N SER A 77 22.36 -46.21 34.62
CA SER A 77 21.28 -45.23 34.77
C SER A 77 21.75 -43.76 34.70
N SER A 78 23.06 -43.50 34.77
CA SER A 78 23.62 -42.14 34.61
C SER A 78 23.54 -41.61 33.17
N LEU A 79 23.58 -42.50 32.16
CA LEU A 79 23.49 -42.11 30.75
C LEU A 79 22.04 -41.85 30.33
N PHE A 80 21.10 -42.66 30.81
CA PHE A 80 19.66 -42.42 30.64
C PHE A 80 19.21 -41.15 31.37
N SER A 81 19.70 -40.89 32.60
CA SER A 81 19.41 -39.64 33.30
C SER A 81 20.01 -38.43 32.57
N THR A 82 21.21 -38.56 31.98
CA THR A 82 21.85 -37.46 31.24
C THR A 82 21.13 -37.17 29.91
N ALA A 83 20.73 -38.21 29.18
CA ALA A 83 19.99 -38.04 27.92
C ALA A 83 18.57 -37.49 28.16
N GLY A 84 17.89 -37.95 29.23
CA GLY A 84 16.59 -37.41 29.65
C GLY A 84 16.65 -35.95 30.10
N LEU A 85 17.71 -35.55 30.83
CA LEU A 85 17.95 -34.15 31.18
C LEU A 85 18.21 -33.28 29.94
N MET A 86 18.95 -33.78 28.96
CA MET A 86 19.20 -33.06 27.69
C MET A 86 17.93 -32.87 26.87
N ILE A 87 17.04 -33.87 26.80
CA ILE A 87 15.73 -33.73 26.13
C ILE A 87 14.86 -32.70 26.86
N THR A 88 14.76 -32.79 28.20
CA THR A 88 13.97 -31.84 29.00
C THR A 88 14.47 -30.40 28.79
N GLN A 89 15.79 -30.20 28.77
CA GLN A 89 16.38 -28.89 28.49
C GLN A 89 16.09 -28.42 27.06
N ALA A 90 16.24 -29.28 26.06
CA ALA A 90 15.90 -28.95 24.67
C ALA A 90 14.41 -28.60 24.48
N GLN A 91 13.50 -29.25 25.22
CA GLN A 91 12.08 -28.89 25.22
C GLN A 91 11.83 -27.52 25.86
N LYS A 92 12.53 -27.20 26.95
CA LYS A 92 12.46 -25.88 27.58
C LYS A 92 12.94 -24.79 26.64
N ASP A 93 14.07 -25.01 25.98
CA ASP A 93 14.65 -24.05 25.03
C ASP A 93 13.76 -23.90 23.78
N ARG A 94 13.11 -24.98 23.32
CA ARG A 94 12.09 -24.93 22.26
C ARG A 94 10.86 -24.12 22.65
N ALA A 95 10.35 -24.29 23.88
CA ALA A 95 9.21 -23.51 24.37
C ALA A 95 9.55 -22.02 24.44
N GLN A 96 10.77 -21.68 24.90
CA GLN A 96 11.27 -20.31 24.88
C GLN A 96 11.38 -19.75 23.45
N LEU A 97 11.86 -20.55 22.50
CA LEU A 97 11.96 -20.15 21.09
C LEU A 97 10.58 -19.78 20.50
N GLN A 98 9.51 -20.44 20.92
CA GLN A 98 8.15 -20.10 20.47
C GLN A 98 7.68 -18.74 21.02
N ILE A 99 8.04 -18.41 22.26
CA ILE A 99 7.78 -17.08 22.85
C ILE A 99 8.55 -16.00 22.07
N ASP A 100 9.82 -16.27 21.78
CA ASP A 100 10.67 -15.36 21.01
C ASP A 100 10.14 -15.17 19.58
N THR A 101 9.61 -16.23 18.96
CA THR A 101 8.96 -16.19 17.64
C THR A 101 7.73 -15.29 17.63
N TYR A 102 6.88 -15.39 18.66
CA TYR A 102 5.69 -14.55 18.78
C TYR A 102 6.06 -13.07 18.94
N THR A 103 7.05 -12.79 19.80
CA THR A 103 7.57 -11.42 20.00
C THR A 103 8.14 -10.86 18.71
N LEU A 104 8.93 -11.64 17.95
CA LEU A 104 9.47 -11.23 16.67
C LEU A 104 8.36 -10.90 15.65
N ASN A 105 7.32 -11.72 15.57
CA ASN A 105 6.17 -11.45 14.69
C ASN A 105 5.45 -10.15 15.05
N GLN A 106 5.29 -9.85 16.34
CA GLN A 106 4.73 -8.56 16.76
C GLN A 106 5.61 -7.38 16.34
N SER A 107 6.95 -7.50 16.48
CA SER A 107 7.88 -6.47 16.01
C SER A 107 7.78 -6.25 14.50
N ILE A 108 7.60 -7.33 13.71
CA ILE A 108 7.41 -7.28 12.25
C ILE A 108 6.09 -6.58 11.89
N GLU A 109 4.99 -6.94 12.55
CA GLU A 109 3.69 -6.28 12.32
C GLU A 109 3.76 -4.77 12.63
N ALA A 110 4.38 -4.39 13.75
CA ALA A 110 4.58 -2.99 14.12
C ALA A 110 5.48 -2.24 13.13
N PHE A 111 6.48 -2.91 12.56
CA PHE A 111 7.34 -2.35 11.52
C PHE A 111 6.57 -2.12 10.22
N ASN A 112 5.76 -3.09 9.78
CA ASN A 112 4.94 -2.98 8.57
C ASN A 112 3.91 -1.85 8.68
N LEU A 113 3.28 -1.67 9.85
CA LEU A 113 2.35 -0.56 10.07
C LEU A 113 3.03 0.80 9.89
N LYS A 114 4.27 0.96 10.38
CA LYS A 114 5.03 2.21 10.19
C LYS A 114 5.45 2.41 8.74
N LEU A 115 5.78 1.34 8.01
CA LEU A 115 6.04 1.40 6.57
C LEU A 115 4.84 1.93 5.81
N GLU A 116 3.64 1.42 6.12
CA GLU A 116 2.39 1.86 5.49
C GLU A 116 2.08 3.33 5.81
N GLN A 117 2.21 3.74 7.07
CA GLN A 117 2.06 5.15 7.48
C GLN A 117 3.04 6.07 6.73
N LEU A 118 4.29 5.66 6.56
CA LEU A 118 5.29 6.44 5.84
C LEU A 118 4.98 6.52 4.33
N ALA A 119 4.43 5.46 3.75
CA ALA A 119 3.97 5.46 2.37
C ALA A 119 2.80 6.45 2.17
N ASP A 120 1.84 6.46 3.10
CA ASP A 120 0.72 7.41 3.07
C ASP A 120 1.19 8.86 3.19
N LEU A 121 2.09 9.16 4.13
CA LEU A 121 2.69 10.50 4.25
C LEU A 121 3.44 10.92 2.98
N THR A 122 4.16 9.98 2.35
CA THR A 122 4.86 10.23 1.08
C THR A 122 3.87 10.54 -0.04
N ALA A 123 2.78 9.79 -0.16
CA ALA A 123 1.73 10.06 -1.14
C ALA A 123 1.02 11.40 -0.90
N GLN A 124 0.82 11.80 0.36
CA GLN A 124 0.29 13.13 0.69
C GLN A 124 1.26 14.24 0.28
N SER A 125 2.56 14.07 0.55
CA SER A 125 3.62 15.00 0.14
C SER A 125 3.65 15.19 -1.39
N GLU A 126 3.54 14.11 -2.16
CA GLU A 126 3.48 14.19 -3.63
C GLU A 126 2.26 14.97 -4.14
N ARG A 127 1.09 14.81 -3.48
CA ARG A 127 -0.12 15.58 -3.82
C ARG A 127 0.06 17.07 -3.56
N VAL A 128 0.61 17.44 -2.40
CA VAL A 128 0.90 18.84 -2.05
C VAL A 128 1.91 19.44 -3.04
N GLN A 129 2.98 18.70 -3.36
CA GLN A 129 3.97 19.12 -4.33
C GLN A 129 3.38 19.34 -5.72
N LYS A 130 2.42 18.51 -6.15
CA LYS A 130 1.70 18.68 -7.42
C LYS A 130 0.84 19.95 -7.44
N LEU A 131 0.19 20.30 -6.32
CA LEU A 131 -0.58 21.55 -6.22
C LEU A 131 0.34 22.77 -6.30
N LEU A 132 1.49 22.71 -5.61
CA LEU A 132 2.50 23.77 -5.68
C LEU A 132 3.06 23.94 -7.10
N SER A 133 3.33 22.83 -7.81
CA SER A 133 3.87 22.91 -9.18
C SER A 133 2.87 23.47 -10.19
N LEU A 134 1.57 23.21 -10.03
CA LEU A 134 0.52 23.87 -10.82
C LEU A 134 0.52 25.38 -10.60
N SER A 135 0.60 25.81 -9.34
CA SER A 135 0.71 27.24 -9.00
C SER A 135 2.00 27.86 -9.54
N ASP A 136 3.13 27.14 -9.51
CA ASP A 136 4.40 27.59 -10.08
C ASP A 136 4.32 27.74 -11.60
N ALA A 137 3.61 26.84 -12.29
CA ALA A 137 3.40 26.94 -13.74
C ALA A 137 2.59 28.18 -14.12
N GLU A 138 1.50 28.48 -13.39
CA GLU A 138 0.71 29.71 -13.59
C GLU A 138 1.55 30.97 -13.34
N ILE A 139 2.36 30.98 -12.27
CA ILE A 139 3.28 32.07 -11.96
C ILE A 139 4.29 32.26 -13.10
N SER A 140 4.87 31.16 -13.61
CA SER A 140 5.84 31.20 -14.69
C SER A 140 5.24 31.71 -16.01
N GLU A 141 4.02 31.28 -16.34
CA GLU A 141 3.30 31.74 -17.51
C GLU A 141 3.02 33.26 -17.43
N LEU A 142 2.49 33.73 -16.29
CA LEU A 142 2.26 35.16 -16.07
C LEU A 142 3.55 35.98 -16.15
N GLN A 143 4.65 35.46 -15.59
CA GLN A 143 5.96 36.11 -15.69
C GLN A 143 6.46 36.20 -17.13
N SER A 144 6.22 35.16 -17.95
CA SER A 144 6.57 35.18 -19.38
C SER A 144 5.72 36.19 -20.17
N TRP A 145 4.42 36.27 -19.89
CA TRP A 145 3.53 37.26 -20.51
C TRP A 145 3.93 38.70 -20.15
N ILE A 146 4.27 38.95 -18.89
CA ILE A 146 4.79 40.26 -18.43
C ILE A 146 6.13 40.55 -19.11
N GLY A 147 7.04 39.58 -19.10
CA GLY A 147 8.36 39.59 -19.70
C GLY A 147 9.22 40.79 -19.34
N THR A 148 10.19 41.08 -20.20
CA THR A 148 11.09 42.24 -20.06
C THR A 148 10.80 43.32 -21.08
N GLU A 149 11.32 44.53 -20.83
CA GLU A 149 11.20 45.66 -21.77
C GLU A 149 11.95 45.39 -23.09
N GLN A 150 12.97 44.54 -23.08
CA GLN A 150 13.73 44.19 -24.29
C GLN A 150 12.98 43.19 -25.20
N GLU A 151 11.98 42.48 -24.68
CA GLU A 151 11.23 41.46 -25.42
C GLU A 151 10.03 42.07 -26.16
N PRO A 152 10.04 42.17 -27.51
CA PRO A 152 9.01 42.91 -28.24
C PRO A 152 7.60 42.30 -28.13
N THR A 153 7.53 41.01 -27.80
CA THR A 153 6.29 40.24 -27.68
C THR A 153 5.67 40.31 -26.28
N SER A 154 6.46 40.69 -25.26
CA SER A 154 5.99 40.81 -23.88
C SER A 154 5.08 42.03 -23.70
N LEU A 155 4.29 42.05 -22.61
CA LEU A 155 3.49 43.24 -22.29
C LEU A 155 4.37 44.47 -22.08
N LYS A 156 5.49 44.35 -21.36
CA LYS A 156 6.41 45.47 -21.13
C LYS A 156 7.04 45.97 -22.42
N GLY A 157 7.52 45.09 -23.29
CA GLY A 157 8.10 45.49 -24.57
C GLY A 157 7.09 46.11 -25.52
N LYS A 158 5.85 45.62 -25.55
CA LYS A 158 4.74 46.24 -26.31
C LYS A 158 4.44 47.66 -25.82
N ILE A 159 4.45 47.87 -24.50
CA ILE A 159 4.26 49.20 -23.89
C ILE A 159 5.41 50.13 -24.27
N VAL A 160 6.66 49.69 -24.13
CA VAL A 160 7.84 50.51 -24.48
C VAL A 160 7.80 50.91 -25.96
N LYS A 161 7.45 49.98 -26.85
CA LYS A 161 7.28 50.28 -28.28
C LYS A 161 6.17 51.31 -28.51
N ALA A 162 4.98 51.10 -27.92
CA ALA A 162 3.86 52.03 -28.08
C ALA A 162 4.18 53.43 -27.49
N GLN A 163 4.91 53.50 -26.38
CA GLN A 163 5.39 54.77 -25.81
C GLN A 163 6.36 55.49 -26.75
N ALA A 164 7.28 54.75 -27.38
CA ALA A 164 8.20 55.30 -28.37
C ALA A 164 7.44 55.83 -29.59
N ASP A 165 6.45 55.09 -30.09
CA ASP A 165 5.60 55.51 -31.22
C ASP A 165 4.80 56.79 -30.88
N VAL A 166 4.18 56.85 -29.70
CA VAL A 166 3.47 58.05 -29.21
C VAL A 166 4.42 59.24 -29.12
N LYS A 167 5.63 59.04 -28.58
CA LYS A 167 6.64 60.10 -28.48
C LYS A 167 7.01 60.65 -29.86
N GLN A 168 7.35 59.77 -30.81
CA GLN A 168 7.69 60.18 -32.18
C GLN A 168 6.54 60.92 -32.87
N LEU A 169 5.30 60.45 -32.72
CA LEU A 169 4.13 61.11 -33.30
C LEU A 169 3.84 62.46 -32.65
N THR A 170 4.08 62.59 -31.33
CA THR A 170 3.91 63.87 -30.62
C THR A 170 4.96 64.89 -31.05
N GLU A 171 6.21 64.47 -31.22
CA GLU A 171 7.29 65.31 -31.76
C GLU A 171 6.99 65.72 -33.21
N LYS A 172 6.53 64.79 -34.06
CA LYS A 172 6.12 65.08 -35.44
C LYS A 172 4.93 66.04 -35.49
N LYS A 173 3.95 65.87 -34.61
CA LYS A 173 2.81 66.80 -34.47
C LYS A 173 3.29 68.20 -34.17
N ALA A 174 4.14 68.37 -33.15
CA ALA A 174 4.68 69.69 -32.77
C ALA A 174 5.47 70.34 -33.91
N ALA A 175 6.27 69.57 -34.65
CA ALA A 175 7.00 70.07 -35.82
C ALA A 175 6.05 70.56 -36.93
N LEU A 176 5.00 69.80 -37.24
CA LEU A 176 4.01 70.18 -38.25
C LEU A 176 3.14 71.36 -37.81
N GLU A 177 2.80 71.49 -36.53
CA GLU A 177 2.08 72.65 -35.97
C GLU A 177 2.92 73.93 -36.11
N ASN A 178 4.22 73.84 -35.87
CA ASN A 178 5.15 74.95 -36.11
C ASN A 178 5.24 75.30 -37.60
N GLU A 179 5.40 74.30 -38.48
CA GLU A 179 5.43 74.51 -39.93
C GLU A 179 4.14 75.15 -40.45
N PHE A 180 2.98 74.67 -39.99
CA PHE A 180 1.68 75.25 -40.33
C PHE A 180 1.60 76.72 -39.89
N THR A 181 1.99 77.01 -38.65
CA THR A 181 1.96 78.36 -38.08
C THR A 181 2.89 79.30 -38.84
N GLU A 182 4.13 78.90 -39.10
CA GLU A 182 5.09 79.70 -39.87
C GLU A 182 4.61 80.01 -41.29
N ASN A 183 4.07 79.01 -42.01
CA ASN A 183 3.58 79.22 -43.37
C ASN A 183 2.33 80.11 -43.38
N ARG A 184 1.44 79.94 -42.40
CA ARG A 184 0.26 80.81 -42.21
C ARG A 184 0.66 82.25 -41.91
N ASP A 185 1.63 82.47 -41.03
CA ASP A 185 2.07 83.81 -40.65
C ASP A 185 2.77 84.52 -41.82
N LYS A 186 3.60 83.80 -42.60
CA LYS A 186 4.17 84.31 -43.88
C LYS A 186 3.08 84.65 -44.89
N MET A 187 2.06 83.81 -45.00
CA MET A 187 0.91 84.03 -45.87
C MET A 187 0.13 85.31 -45.48
N LEU A 188 -0.10 85.53 -44.18
CA LEU A 188 -0.76 86.74 -43.66
C LEU A 188 0.09 87.99 -43.88
N ALA A 189 1.41 87.90 -43.69
CA ALA A 189 2.33 89.01 -43.93
C ALA A 189 2.34 89.43 -45.42
N LEU A 190 2.40 88.47 -46.34
CA LEU A 190 2.34 88.74 -47.79
C LEU A 190 0.98 89.32 -48.20
N GLU A 191 -0.14 88.83 -47.64
CA GLU A 191 -1.46 89.41 -47.91
C GLU A 191 -1.54 90.86 -47.43
N SER A 192 -1.06 91.16 -46.22
CA SER A 192 -1.01 92.53 -45.68
C SER A 192 -0.19 93.45 -46.58
N GLN A 193 0.98 93.00 -47.05
CA GLN A 193 1.83 93.78 -47.96
C GLN A 193 1.14 94.05 -49.31
N ALA A 194 0.46 93.04 -49.88
CA ALA A 194 -0.31 93.22 -51.12
C ALA A 194 -1.47 94.21 -50.92
N ASP A 195 -2.19 94.12 -49.80
CA ASP A 195 -3.30 95.02 -49.47
C ASP A 195 -2.84 96.46 -49.22
N ASP A 196 -1.66 96.66 -48.63
CA ASP A 196 -1.04 97.98 -48.49
C ASP A 196 -0.67 98.59 -49.84
N LEU A 197 -0.08 97.81 -50.76
CA LEU A 197 0.25 98.26 -52.12
C LEU A 197 -1.01 98.61 -52.93
N LEU A 198 -2.07 97.81 -52.82
CA LEU A 198 -3.36 98.11 -53.46
C LEU A 198 -3.99 99.39 -52.88
N ARG A 199 -3.89 99.62 -51.57
CA ARG A 199 -4.32 100.88 -50.95
C ARG A 199 -3.56 102.09 -51.48
N GLN A 200 -2.25 101.96 -51.68
CA GLN A 200 -1.42 103.01 -52.32
C GLN A 200 -1.75 103.20 -53.80
N ALA A 201 -2.04 102.13 -54.54
CA ALA A 201 -2.43 102.20 -55.95
C ALA A 201 -3.75 102.96 -56.15
N ASN A 202 -4.69 102.81 -55.22
CA ASN A 202 -5.99 103.50 -55.25
C ASN A 202 -5.88 105.04 -55.14
N THR A 203 -4.77 105.57 -54.62
CA THR A 203 -4.51 107.02 -54.53
C THR A 203 -3.53 107.54 -55.59
N ALA A 204 -2.93 106.65 -56.39
CA ALA A 204 -2.01 106.98 -57.48
C ALA A 204 -2.73 107.12 -58.84
N SER A 205 -2.03 107.67 -59.85
CA SER A 205 -2.56 107.82 -61.22
C SER A 205 -1.51 107.50 -62.30
N GLY A 206 -1.98 107.14 -63.50
CA GLY A 206 -1.11 106.83 -64.64
C GLY A 206 -0.21 105.60 -64.42
N GLN A 207 1.04 105.69 -64.87
CA GLN A 207 2.03 104.60 -64.81
C GLN A 207 2.28 104.10 -63.38
N GLN A 208 2.33 105.00 -62.39
CA GLN A 208 2.60 104.67 -61.00
C GLN A 208 1.53 103.75 -60.38
N LYS A 209 0.27 103.92 -60.79
CA LYS A 209 -0.81 103.02 -60.37
C LYS A 209 -0.62 101.61 -60.94
N ALA A 210 -0.31 101.50 -62.24
CA ALA A 210 -0.09 100.22 -62.89
C ALA A 210 1.11 99.46 -62.29
N ASP A 211 2.19 100.18 -61.93
CA ASP A 211 3.37 99.58 -61.29
C ASP A 211 3.05 99.05 -59.88
N LEU A 212 2.25 99.78 -59.07
CA LEU A 212 1.82 99.34 -57.74
C LEU A 212 0.86 98.14 -57.80
N GLU A 213 -0.09 98.13 -58.76
CA GLU A 213 -0.99 96.99 -58.98
C GLU A 213 -0.23 95.74 -59.43
N LYS A 214 0.77 95.90 -60.30
CA LYS A 214 1.66 94.81 -60.72
C LYS A 214 2.47 94.26 -59.53
N ALA A 215 3.04 95.15 -58.71
CA ALA A 215 3.78 94.75 -57.52
C ALA A 215 2.88 93.99 -56.50
N ALA A 216 1.63 94.42 -56.32
CA ALA A 216 0.67 93.71 -55.47
C ALA A 216 0.32 92.32 -56.02
N PHE A 217 0.20 92.18 -57.35
CA PHE A 217 -0.03 90.90 -58.00
C PHE A 217 1.15 89.94 -57.82
N ASP A 218 2.38 90.42 -58.00
CA ASP A 218 3.60 89.63 -57.81
C ASP A 218 3.73 89.13 -56.36
N ILE A 219 3.39 89.95 -55.35
CA ILE A 219 3.33 89.53 -53.95
C ILE A 219 2.25 88.47 -53.71
N LYS A 220 1.07 88.62 -54.32
CA LYS A 220 0.01 87.60 -54.25
C LYS A 220 0.42 86.28 -54.89
N ASP A 221 1.24 86.29 -55.94
CA ASP A 221 1.77 85.07 -56.54
C ASP A 221 2.78 84.37 -55.61
N GLN A 222 3.64 85.15 -54.93
CA GLN A 222 4.57 84.64 -53.90
C GLN A 222 3.88 83.96 -52.71
N LYS A 223 2.61 84.28 -52.43
CA LYS A 223 1.79 83.67 -51.37
C LYS A 223 1.38 82.21 -51.66
N LYS A 224 1.16 81.86 -52.93
CA LYS A 224 0.66 80.52 -53.34
C LYS A 224 1.47 79.33 -52.78
N PRO A 225 2.81 79.30 -52.87
CA PRO A 225 3.59 78.17 -52.33
C PRO A 225 3.43 78.00 -50.82
N PHE A 226 3.24 79.08 -50.06
CA PHE A 226 2.99 79.00 -48.61
C PHE A 226 1.59 78.46 -48.30
N THR A 227 0.61 78.74 -49.16
CA THR A 227 -0.75 78.20 -49.04
C THR A 227 -0.77 76.68 -49.22
N LEU A 228 -0.06 76.18 -50.23
CA LEU A 228 0.08 74.73 -50.46
C LEU A 228 0.81 74.05 -49.30
N LYS A 229 1.93 74.60 -48.83
CA LYS A 229 2.67 74.06 -47.68
C LYS A 229 1.83 74.03 -46.40
N ALA A 230 1.03 75.07 -46.14
CA ALA A 230 0.12 75.08 -45.00
C ALA A 230 -0.95 73.99 -45.13
N GLN A 231 -1.53 73.78 -46.31
CA GLN A 231 -2.51 72.72 -46.55
C GLN A 231 -1.90 71.32 -46.39
N ASP A 232 -0.68 71.11 -46.90
CA ASP A 232 0.04 69.84 -46.77
C ASP A 232 0.36 69.54 -45.30
N ALA A 233 0.81 70.54 -44.53
CA ALA A 233 1.05 70.42 -43.10
C ALA A 233 -0.24 70.10 -42.33
N GLU A 234 -1.37 70.74 -42.68
CA GLU A 234 -2.69 70.47 -42.10
C GLU A 234 -3.16 69.03 -42.37
N ASN A 235 -3.03 68.56 -43.61
CA ASN A 235 -3.35 67.18 -43.99
C ASN A 235 -2.48 66.17 -43.24
N ALA A 236 -1.18 66.45 -43.10
CA ALA A 236 -0.26 65.62 -42.33
C ALA A 236 -0.59 65.64 -40.83
N LEU A 237 -1.01 66.79 -40.27
CA LEU A 237 -1.47 66.91 -38.89
C LEU A 237 -2.73 66.07 -38.64
N ALA A 238 -3.68 66.06 -39.57
CA ALA A 238 -4.88 65.23 -39.47
C ALA A 238 -4.52 63.73 -39.43
N GLN A 239 -3.55 63.30 -40.25
CA GLN A 239 -3.05 61.92 -40.24
C GLN A 239 -2.38 61.56 -38.91
N VAL A 240 -1.52 62.43 -38.38
CA VAL A 240 -0.85 62.22 -37.07
C VAL A 240 -1.88 62.19 -35.93
N HIS A 241 -2.87 63.08 -35.94
CA HIS A 241 -3.97 63.03 -34.97
C HIS A 241 -4.73 61.71 -35.02
N SER A 242 -5.05 61.20 -36.21
CA SER A 242 -5.70 59.90 -36.36
C SER A 242 -4.84 58.76 -35.81
N GLN A 243 -3.53 58.77 -36.02
CA GLN A 243 -2.62 57.75 -35.49
C GLN A 243 -2.54 57.81 -33.95
N LEU A 244 -2.40 59.00 -33.38
CA LEU A 244 -2.41 59.19 -31.93
C LEU A 244 -3.74 58.76 -31.29
N ALA A 245 -4.87 59.05 -31.94
CA ALA A 245 -6.20 58.65 -31.48
C ALA A 245 -6.37 57.11 -31.41
N ILE A 246 -5.59 56.35 -32.18
CA ILE A 246 -5.58 54.88 -32.15
C ILE A 246 -4.60 54.35 -31.10
N ILE A 247 -3.36 54.87 -31.10
CA ILE A 247 -2.29 54.30 -30.28
C ILE A 247 -2.46 54.65 -28.80
N GLN A 248 -2.95 55.86 -28.48
CA GLN A 248 -3.01 56.33 -27.11
C GLN A 248 -4.00 55.54 -26.23
N PRO A 249 -5.23 55.23 -26.69
CA PRO A 249 -6.11 54.31 -25.96
C PRO A 249 -5.53 52.89 -25.86
N HIS A 250 -4.84 52.41 -26.90
CA HIS A 250 -4.20 51.09 -26.87
C HIS A 250 -3.08 51.01 -25.83
N LEU A 251 -2.28 52.07 -25.69
CA LEU A 251 -1.24 52.18 -24.66
C LEU A 251 -1.85 52.15 -23.25
N VAL A 252 -2.94 52.87 -23.02
CA VAL A 252 -3.66 52.81 -21.73
C VAL A 252 -4.15 51.40 -21.44
N ARG A 253 -4.73 50.71 -22.43
CA ARG A 253 -5.18 49.32 -22.28
C ARG A 253 -4.03 48.39 -21.92
N LEU A 254 -2.92 48.45 -22.65
CA LEU A 254 -1.73 47.65 -22.35
C LEU A 254 -1.19 47.92 -20.94
N SER A 255 -1.17 49.17 -20.50
CA SER A 255 -0.75 49.54 -19.14
C SER A 255 -1.67 48.95 -18.07
N ASN A 256 -2.99 48.97 -18.30
CA ASN A 256 -3.96 48.36 -17.40
C ASN A 256 -3.84 46.83 -17.38
N ASP A 257 -3.62 46.21 -18.54
CA ASP A 257 -3.39 44.77 -18.65
C ASP A 257 -2.10 44.35 -17.92
N LEU A 258 -1.03 45.15 -18.02
CA LEU A 258 0.20 44.94 -17.25
C LEU A 258 -0.05 45.03 -15.74
N GLN A 259 -0.76 46.06 -15.28
CA GLN A 259 -1.08 46.22 -13.86
C GLN A 259 -1.91 45.03 -13.36
N SER A 260 -2.96 44.63 -14.11
CA SER A 260 -3.78 43.49 -13.76
C SER A 260 -2.98 42.18 -13.69
N ALA A 261 -2.05 41.97 -14.63
CA ALA A 261 -1.17 40.81 -14.61
C ALA A 261 -0.20 40.82 -13.40
N GLN A 262 0.33 42.00 -13.04
CA GLN A 262 1.18 42.17 -11.86
C GLN A 262 0.41 41.93 -10.55
N ASP A 263 -0.81 42.45 -10.44
CA ASP A 263 -1.67 42.24 -9.28
C ASP A 263 -2.02 40.75 -9.12
N LYS A 264 -2.38 40.06 -10.21
CA LYS A 264 -2.61 38.61 -10.22
C LYS A 264 -1.38 37.83 -9.81
N LEU A 265 -0.21 38.18 -10.35
CA LEU A 265 1.06 37.54 -10.01
C LEU A 265 1.39 37.71 -8.52
N GLN A 266 1.16 38.90 -7.97
CA GLN A 266 1.38 39.17 -6.55
C GLN A 266 0.38 38.39 -5.69
N ALA A 267 -0.91 38.41 -6.05
CA ALA A 267 -1.96 37.68 -5.34
C ALA A 267 -1.70 36.17 -5.31
N LEU A 268 -1.21 35.57 -6.41
CA LEU A 268 -0.82 34.15 -6.45
C LEU A 268 0.36 33.86 -5.52
N LYS A 269 1.41 34.69 -5.58
CA LYS A 269 2.63 34.53 -4.76
C LYS A 269 2.37 34.66 -3.27
N THR A 270 1.48 35.57 -2.87
CA THR A 270 1.15 35.84 -1.46
C THR A 270 -0.19 35.24 -1.04
N SER A 271 -0.73 34.29 -1.80
CA SER A 271 -2.00 33.67 -1.45
C SER A 271 -1.82 32.84 -0.17
N SER A 272 -2.75 33.00 0.78
CA SER A 272 -2.76 32.22 2.02
C SER A 272 -2.78 30.72 1.73
N SER A 273 -3.49 30.28 0.69
CA SER A 273 -3.52 28.88 0.27
C SER A 273 -2.14 28.35 -0.15
N ARG A 274 -1.35 29.13 -0.90
CA ARG A 274 -0.01 28.72 -1.31
C ARG A 274 0.96 28.69 -0.14
N GLU A 275 0.87 29.67 0.75
CA GLU A 275 1.66 29.70 1.99
C GLU A 275 1.36 28.47 2.87
N GLN A 276 0.08 28.12 3.04
CA GLN A 276 -0.35 26.91 3.73
C GLN A 276 0.18 25.64 3.06
N LEU A 277 0.15 25.55 1.74
CA LEU A 277 0.72 24.40 1.01
C LEU A 277 2.23 24.27 1.23
N HIS A 278 2.99 25.37 1.27
CA HIS A 278 4.41 25.34 1.58
C HIS A 278 4.69 24.91 3.03
N VAL A 279 3.91 25.41 4.00
CA VAL A 279 4.01 24.98 5.41
C VAL A 279 3.70 23.48 5.52
N GLN A 280 2.60 23.03 4.91
CA GLN A 280 2.21 21.62 4.89
C GLN A 280 3.28 20.74 4.23
N GLN A 281 3.90 21.20 3.13
CA GLN A 281 5.00 20.49 2.48
C GLN A 281 6.22 20.34 3.40
N GLN A 282 6.53 21.37 4.19
CA GLN A 282 7.63 21.36 5.15
C GLN A 282 7.34 20.42 6.33
N GLU A 283 6.13 20.47 6.88
CA GLU A 283 5.69 19.57 7.96
C GLU A 283 5.73 18.11 7.52
N LEU A 284 5.16 17.79 6.36
CA LEU A 284 5.22 16.44 5.78
C LEU A 284 6.66 15.98 5.54
N ALA A 285 7.54 16.86 5.04
CA ALA A 285 8.95 16.51 4.84
C ALA A 285 9.66 16.19 6.17
N GLN A 286 9.35 16.93 7.25
CA GLN A 286 9.89 16.65 8.59
C GLN A 286 9.37 15.33 9.14
N GLU A 287 8.06 15.07 9.02
CA GLU A 287 7.45 13.81 9.46
C GLU A 287 8.00 12.60 8.69
N ILE A 288 8.15 12.71 7.37
CA ILE A 288 8.75 11.66 6.53
C ILE A 288 10.21 11.42 6.94
N ALA A 289 10.99 12.47 7.19
CA ALA A 289 12.38 12.34 7.61
C ALA A 289 12.50 11.65 8.99
N ALA A 290 11.65 12.06 9.94
CA ALA A 290 11.57 11.44 11.26
C ALA A 290 11.13 9.97 11.16
N GLY A 291 10.11 9.69 10.35
CA GLY A 291 9.61 8.34 10.08
C GLY A 291 10.66 7.43 9.45
N LYS A 292 11.40 7.91 8.44
CA LYS A 292 12.54 7.18 7.84
C LYS A 292 13.62 6.85 8.87
N LYS A 293 14.00 7.82 9.70
CA LYS A 293 14.99 7.59 10.78
C LYS A 293 14.52 6.51 11.76
N ALA A 294 13.27 6.62 12.23
CA ALA A 294 12.68 5.63 13.13
C ALA A 294 12.60 4.23 12.50
N LEU A 295 12.35 4.15 11.19
CA LEU A 295 12.31 2.89 10.45
C LEU A 295 13.70 2.25 10.35
N THR A 296 14.74 3.05 10.12
CA THR A 296 16.13 2.59 10.14
C THR A 296 16.51 2.03 11.50
N GLU A 297 16.23 2.76 12.59
CA GLU A 297 16.48 2.30 13.96
C GLU A 297 15.73 0.99 14.26
N GLN A 298 14.46 0.89 13.84
CA GLN A 298 13.67 -0.33 14.02
C GLN A 298 14.18 -1.49 13.16
N THR A 299 14.73 -1.22 11.97
CA THR A 299 15.36 -2.23 11.11
C THR A 299 16.59 -2.84 11.79
N GLU A 300 17.42 -2.03 12.45
CA GLU A 300 18.58 -2.52 13.22
C GLU A 300 18.13 -3.42 14.38
N ILE A 301 17.10 -3.00 15.13
CA ILE A 301 16.53 -3.78 16.23
C ILE A 301 15.98 -5.11 15.70
N LEU A 302 15.19 -5.08 14.63
CA LEU A 302 14.58 -6.27 14.04
C LEU A 302 15.66 -7.24 13.52
N THR A 303 16.70 -6.71 12.87
CA THR A 303 17.85 -7.50 12.40
C THR A 303 18.56 -8.19 13.56
N LYS A 304 18.74 -7.50 14.68
CA LYS A 304 19.31 -8.10 15.90
C LYS A 304 18.39 -9.19 16.46
N GLN A 305 17.09 -8.94 16.56
CA GLN A 305 16.11 -9.91 17.05
C GLN A 305 16.06 -11.17 16.17
N VAL A 306 16.08 -11.02 14.84
CA VAL A 306 16.14 -12.15 13.89
C VAL A 306 17.43 -12.95 14.08
N ARG A 307 18.58 -12.27 14.20
CA ARG A 307 19.87 -12.95 14.40
C ARG A 307 19.90 -13.75 15.70
N GLU A 308 19.43 -13.14 16.80
CA GLU A 308 19.34 -13.82 18.10
C GLU A 308 18.38 -15.02 18.05
N HIS A 309 17.26 -14.89 17.34
CA HIS A 309 16.30 -15.97 17.16
C HIS A 309 16.90 -17.14 16.36
N LEU A 310 17.64 -16.86 15.27
CA LEU A 310 18.36 -17.88 14.50
C LEU A 310 19.40 -18.61 15.36
N GLN A 311 20.22 -17.88 16.13
CA GLN A 311 21.21 -18.48 17.03
C GLN A 311 20.57 -19.39 18.09
N LYS A 312 19.44 -18.98 18.67
CA LYS A 312 18.67 -19.82 19.60
C LYS A 312 18.09 -21.05 18.91
N THR A 313 17.63 -20.92 17.67
CA THR A 313 17.12 -22.04 16.87
C THR A 313 18.22 -23.07 16.63
N ASP A 314 19.40 -22.63 16.19
CA ASP A 314 20.57 -23.50 15.97
C ASP A 314 21.00 -24.22 17.27
N ALA A 315 20.98 -23.51 18.40
CA ALA A 315 21.29 -24.09 19.70
C ALA A 315 20.30 -25.19 20.11
N VAL A 316 18.99 -24.99 19.85
CA VAL A 316 17.97 -26.02 20.10
C VAL A 316 18.18 -27.23 19.20
N ILE A 317 18.47 -27.03 17.91
CA ILE A 317 18.75 -28.12 16.96
C ILE A 317 19.98 -28.92 17.43
N ALA A 318 21.07 -28.24 17.76
CA ALA A 318 22.29 -28.88 18.24
C ALA A 318 22.06 -29.67 19.54
N ALA A 319 21.25 -29.15 20.48
CA ALA A 319 20.90 -29.86 21.71
C ALA A 319 20.10 -31.14 21.44
N VAL A 320 19.15 -31.09 20.49
CA VAL A 320 18.36 -32.26 20.08
C VAL A 320 19.25 -33.29 19.37
N GLU A 321 20.14 -32.86 18.48
CA GLU A 321 21.08 -33.74 17.79
C GLU A 321 22.04 -34.44 18.75
N GLN A 322 22.57 -33.71 19.74
CA GLN A 322 23.40 -34.29 20.80
C GLN A 322 22.63 -35.30 21.64
N ALA A 323 21.36 -35.02 21.97
CA ALA A 323 20.50 -35.97 22.66
C ALA A 323 20.27 -37.25 21.82
N ILE A 324 19.96 -37.11 20.54
CA ILE A 324 19.79 -38.24 19.60
C ILE A 324 21.08 -39.05 19.49
N ALA A 325 22.24 -38.40 19.36
CA ALA A 325 23.54 -39.07 19.28
C ALA A 325 23.83 -39.90 20.54
N LYS A 326 23.54 -39.36 21.72
CA LYS A 326 23.65 -40.11 22.99
C LYS A 326 22.67 -41.29 23.04
N PHE A 327 21.43 -41.12 22.58
CA PHE A 327 20.46 -42.21 22.49
C PHE A 327 20.90 -43.31 21.52
N LYS A 328 21.51 -42.96 20.38
CA LYS A 328 22.08 -43.94 19.43
C LYS A 328 23.22 -44.75 20.07
N GLN A 329 24.08 -44.11 20.87
CA GLN A 329 25.14 -44.80 21.62
C GLN A 329 24.58 -45.76 22.69
N ILE A 330 23.43 -45.43 23.28
CA ILE A 330 22.70 -46.31 24.22
C ILE A 330 22.10 -47.51 23.47
N ASN A 331 21.44 -47.30 22.32
CA ASN A 331 20.85 -48.38 21.50
C ASN A 331 21.90 -49.32 20.88
N ALA A 332 23.08 -48.82 20.51
CA ALA A 332 24.16 -49.63 19.96
C ALA A 332 24.73 -50.67 20.94
N ARG A 333 24.44 -50.56 22.25
CA ARG A 333 24.82 -51.55 23.26
C ARG A 333 23.77 -52.64 23.51
N GLN A 334 22.56 -52.56 22.95
CA GLN A 334 21.46 -53.45 23.39
C GLN A 334 20.54 -54.13 22.36
N LEU A 335 20.51 -53.85 21.05
CA LEU A 335 19.58 -54.59 20.17
C LEU A 335 20.08 -54.94 18.74
N GLU A 336 19.87 -56.22 18.38
CA GLU A 336 20.10 -56.94 17.13
C GLU A 336 19.22 -56.48 15.92
N PRO A 337 19.53 -56.88 14.65
CA PRO A 337 19.23 -56.16 13.38
C PRO A 337 17.79 -56.11 12.85
N ASN A 338 16.77 -56.69 13.50
CA ASN A 338 15.50 -57.00 12.82
C ASN A 338 14.41 -55.89 12.85
N LEU A 339 14.60 -54.78 13.58
CA LEU A 339 13.54 -53.75 13.72
C LEU A 339 13.56 -52.66 12.63
N SER A 340 14.71 -52.41 12.01
CA SER A 340 14.90 -51.33 11.03
C SER A 340 14.10 -51.51 9.74
N MET A 341 13.77 -52.75 9.38
CA MET A 341 13.04 -53.06 8.15
C MET A 341 11.51 -52.82 8.30
N SER A 342 11.00 -52.69 9.53
CA SER A 342 9.56 -52.59 9.82
C SER A 342 9.04 -51.14 9.81
N ILE A 343 9.85 -50.17 10.24
CA ILE A 343 9.42 -48.76 10.39
C ILE A 343 9.39 -48.02 9.04
N GLY A 344 10.33 -48.30 8.13
CA GLY A 344 10.34 -47.73 6.78
C GLY A 344 9.10 -48.14 5.96
N ASN A 345 8.63 -49.37 6.15
CA ASN A 345 7.43 -49.89 5.49
C ASN A 345 6.14 -49.24 6.03
N ALA A 346 6.10 -48.85 7.30
CA ALA A 346 4.93 -48.23 7.91
C ALA A 346 4.63 -46.84 7.34
N TYR A 347 5.65 -46.00 7.11
CA TYR A 347 5.44 -44.66 6.52
C TYR A 347 5.09 -44.72 5.03
N ALA A 348 5.69 -45.65 4.28
CA ALA A 348 5.32 -45.89 2.87
C ALA A 348 3.86 -46.37 2.73
N LEU A 349 3.40 -47.21 3.67
CA LEU A 349 2.01 -47.66 3.71
C LEU A 349 1.03 -46.49 3.94
N LEU A 350 1.34 -45.58 4.87
CA LEU A 350 0.49 -44.41 5.15
C LEU A 350 0.36 -43.49 3.94
N ALA A 351 1.46 -43.25 3.21
CA ALA A 351 1.42 -42.46 1.98
C ALA A 351 0.55 -43.12 0.90
N SER A 352 0.74 -44.43 0.68
CA SER A 352 -0.06 -45.19 -0.31
C SER A 352 -1.54 -45.30 0.04
N LEU A 353 -1.88 -45.25 1.33
CA LEU A 353 -3.25 -45.25 1.81
C LEU A 353 -3.91 -43.89 1.59
N TYR A 354 -3.19 -42.80 1.86
CA TYR A 354 -3.67 -41.44 1.58
C TYR A 354 -3.92 -41.22 0.09
N GLU A 355 -3.00 -41.62 -0.78
CA GLU A 355 -3.17 -41.49 -2.25
C GLU A 355 -4.41 -42.23 -2.76
N ARG A 356 -4.75 -43.36 -2.15
CA ARG A 356 -5.90 -44.18 -2.54
C ARG A 356 -7.23 -43.63 -2.05
N VAL A 357 -7.26 -43.04 -0.84
CA VAL A 357 -8.49 -42.65 -0.15
C VAL A 357 -8.80 -41.16 -0.38
N SER A 358 -7.79 -40.30 -0.50
CA SER A 358 -8.00 -38.85 -0.64
C SER A 358 -8.89 -38.44 -1.83
N PRO A 359 -8.88 -39.10 -3.01
CA PRO A 359 -9.78 -38.73 -4.11
C PRO A 359 -11.27 -38.94 -3.78
N GLY A 360 -11.59 -39.82 -2.82
CA GLY A 360 -12.95 -40.06 -2.34
C GLY A 360 -13.40 -39.11 -1.24
N VAL A 361 -12.56 -38.16 -0.81
CA VAL A 361 -12.88 -37.15 0.20
C VAL A 361 -13.11 -35.81 -0.48
N VAL A 362 -14.22 -35.16 -0.15
CA VAL A 362 -14.67 -33.89 -0.73
C VAL A 362 -14.72 -32.77 0.31
N SER A 363 -14.63 -31.53 -0.15
CA SER A 363 -14.94 -30.35 0.67
C SER A 363 -16.39 -29.94 0.43
N LEU A 364 -17.09 -29.52 1.49
CA LEU A 364 -18.42 -28.94 1.38
C LEU A 364 -18.35 -27.48 1.79
N LEU A 365 -18.87 -26.61 0.93
CA LEU A 365 -19.10 -25.20 1.20
C LEU A 365 -20.61 -24.98 1.17
N VAL A 366 -21.17 -24.62 2.32
CA VAL A 366 -22.61 -24.50 2.52
C VAL A 366 -22.95 -23.06 2.77
N GLU A 367 -23.97 -22.55 2.09
CA GLU A 367 -24.55 -21.24 2.38
C GLU A 367 -25.87 -21.42 3.13
N ASN A 368 -26.09 -20.59 4.14
CA ASN A 368 -27.33 -20.53 4.92
C ASN A 368 -27.67 -19.05 5.25
N GLU A 369 -28.84 -18.80 5.82
CA GLU A 369 -29.33 -17.45 6.14
C GLU A 369 -28.49 -16.70 7.22
N LEU A 370 -27.62 -17.42 7.95
CA LEU A 370 -26.86 -16.91 9.10
C LEU A 370 -25.36 -16.71 8.82
N GLY A 371 -24.89 -17.07 7.63
CA GLY A 371 -23.48 -17.07 7.23
C GLY A 371 -22.96 -18.50 7.02
N GLY A 372 -22.31 -18.73 5.87
CA GLY A 372 -21.97 -20.08 5.40
C GLY A 372 -21.12 -20.96 6.34
N SER A 373 -21.24 -22.27 6.16
CA SER A 373 -20.53 -23.33 6.88
C SER A 373 -19.57 -24.06 5.94
N THR A 374 -18.46 -24.60 6.47
CA THR A 374 -17.56 -25.45 5.71
C THR A 374 -17.32 -26.78 6.41
N GLY A 375 -17.23 -27.85 5.64
CA GLY A 375 -17.06 -29.19 6.16
C GLY A 375 -16.36 -30.12 5.19
N SER A 376 -16.36 -31.40 5.53
CA SER A 376 -15.85 -32.46 4.68
C SER A 376 -16.87 -33.57 4.58
N GLY A 377 -16.80 -34.30 3.49
CA GLY A 377 -17.60 -35.49 3.26
C GLY A 377 -16.79 -36.52 2.50
N PHE A 378 -17.38 -37.68 2.29
CA PHE A 378 -16.79 -38.68 1.43
C PHE A 378 -17.83 -39.27 0.47
N VAL A 379 -17.36 -39.67 -0.70
CA VAL A 379 -18.17 -40.32 -1.72
C VAL A 379 -18.55 -41.72 -1.24
N PHE A 380 -19.85 -41.98 -1.16
CA PHE A 380 -20.40 -43.24 -0.66
C PHE A 380 -20.58 -44.27 -1.78
N ASP A 381 -21.01 -43.84 -2.96
CA ASP A 381 -21.27 -44.70 -4.11
C ASP A 381 -21.03 -43.99 -5.47
N ARG A 382 -21.28 -44.71 -6.56
CA ARG A 382 -21.17 -44.21 -7.94
C ARG A 382 -22.43 -43.48 -8.43
N GLU A 383 -23.46 -43.36 -7.61
CA GLU A 383 -24.71 -42.66 -7.94
C GLU A 383 -24.65 -41.17 -7.55
N GLY A 384 -23.56 -40.74 -6.92
CA GLY A 384 -23.35 -39.34 -6.54
C GLY A 384 -23.74 -39.03 -5.10
N HIS A 385 -23.86 -40.04 -4.24
CA HIS A 385 -24.16 -39.81 -2.82
C HIS A 385 -22.90 -39.52 -2.00
N ILE A 386 -22.97 -38.45 -1.21
CA ILE A 386 -21.89 -37.98 -0.35
C ILE A 386 -22.37 -37.95 1.08
N VAL A 387 -21.65 -38.63 1.98
CA VAL A 387 -21.94 -38.65 3.41
C VAL A 387 -21.13 -37.56 4.10
N THR A 388 -21.81 -36.77 4.94
CA THR A 388 -21.22 -35.70 5.75
C THR A 388 -21.94 -35.61 7.11
N ASN A 389 -21.58 -34.62 7.91
CA ASN A 389 -22.26 -34.37 9.19
C ASN A 389 -23.48 -33.46 9.01
N TYR A 390 -24.52 -33.68 9.81
CA TYR A 390 -25.72 -32.86 9.80
C TYR A 390 -25.40 -31.39 10.10
N HIS A 391 -24.56 -31.11 11.10
CA HIS A 391 -24.19 -29.74 11.45
C HIS A 391 -23.45 -28.97 10.33
N VAL A 392 -22.93 -29.67 9.31
CA VAL A 392 -22.30 -29.02 8.14
C VAL A 392 -23.36 -28.43 7.22
N VAL A 393 -24.48 -29.14 7.05
CA VAL A 393 -25.56 -28.80 6.10
C VAL A 393 -26.82 -28.24 6.79
N GLU A 394 -26.76 -27.98 8.09
CA GLU A 394 -27.88 -27.45 8.86
C GLU A 394 -28.35 -26.09 8.29
N GLY A 395 -29.62 -26.02 7.90
CA GLY A 395 -30.21 -24.82 7.31
C GLY A 395 -29.64 -24.44 5.94
N ALA A 396 -28.99 -25.37 5.23
CA ALA A 396 -28.38 -25.12 3.92
C ALA A 396 -29.41 -24.65 2.88
N THR A 397 -29.18 -23.47 2.29
CA THR A 397 -29.89 -22.99 1.09
C THR A 397 -29.17 -23.41 -0.19
N GLU A 398 -27.84 -23.49 -0.15
CA GLU A 398 -26.99 -23.96 -1.25
C GLU A 398 -25.83 -24.80 -0.68
N VAL A 399 -25.49 -25.90 -1.37
CA VAL A 399 -24.33 -26.75 -1.03
C VAL A 399 -23.46 -26.86 -2.28
N GLU A 400 -22.24 -26.35 -2.20
CA GLU A 400 -21.18 -26.59 -3.19
C GLU A 400 -20.28 -27.71 -2.68
N VAL A 401 -20.05 -28.71 -3.53
CA VAL A 401 -19.15 -29.83 -3.30
C VAL A 401 -17.92 -29.64 -4.17
N ASP A 402 -16.75 -29.62 -3.54
CA ASP A 402 -15.46 -29.48 -4.20
C ASP A 402 -14.65 -30.78 -4.11
N PHE A 403 -14.37 -31.37 -5.26
CA PHE A 403 -13.58 -32.59 -5.41
C PHE A 403 -12.08 -32.26 -5.41
N LEU A 404 -11.23 -33.21 -5.01
CA LEU A 404 -9.78 -33.02 -4.86
C LEU A 404 -9.07 -32.49 -6.13
N PHE A 405 -9.64 -32.68 -7.32
CA PHE A 405 -9.10 -32.19 -8.59
C PHE A 405 -9.62 -30.81 -9.01
N GLY A 406 -10.31 -30.09 -8.12
CA GLY A 406 -10.82 -28.73 -8.33
C GLY A 406 -12.14 -28.65 -9.09
N LEU A 407 -12.82 -29.78 -9.30
CA LEU A 407 -14.19 -29.80 -9.83
C LEU A 407 -15.15 -29.40 -8.72
N LYS A 408 -15.90 -28.33 -8.96
CA LYS A 408 -16.94 -27.83 -8.06
C LYS A 408 -18.30 -28.04 -8.67
N VAL A 409 -19.21 -28.64 -7.90
CA VAL A 409 -20.58 -28.91 -8.32
C VAL A 409 -21.57 -28.57 -7.23
N ARG A 410 -22.81 -28.27 -7.64
CA ARG A 410 -23.91 -28.05 -6.69
C ARG A 410 -24.45 -29.40 -6.24
N GLY A 411 -24.58 -29.56 -4.93
CA GLY A 411 -25.20 -30.71 -4.30
C GLY A 411 -26.58 -30.36 -3.72
N LYS A 412 -27.41 -31.39 -3.57
CA LYS A 412 -28.72 -31.29 -2.92
C LYS A 412 -28.74 -32.20 -1.69
N VAL A 413 -29.16 -31.67 -0.54
CA VAL A 413 -29.38 -32.49 0.65
C VAL A 413 -30.61 -33.37 0.40
N ILE A 414 -30.43 -34.70 0.44
CA ILE A 414 -31.51 -35.68 0.20
C ILE A 414 -31.93 -36.43 1.46
N GLY A 415 -31.12 -36.39 2.53
CA GLY A 415 -31.43 -37.00 3.80
C GLY A 415 -30.60 -36.40 4.93
N THR A 416 -31.19 -36.32 6.12
CA THR A 416 -30.56 -35.81 7.34
C THR A 416 -31.05 -36.61 8.54
N ASP A 417 -30.15 -36.90 9.46
CA ASP A 417 -30.44 -37.48 10.76
C ASP A 417 -29.73 -36.65 11.84
N PRO A 418 -30.44 -35.71 12.48
CA PRO A 418 -29.87 -34.87 13.53
C PRO A 418 -29.42 -35.65 14.77
N ASP A 419 -30.05 -36.80 15.08
CA ASP A 419 -29.74 -37.57 16.29
C ASP A 419 -28.37 -38.25 16.19
N SER A 420 -27.96 -38.66 14.98
CA SER A 420 -26.63 -39.25 14.71
C SER A 420 -25.62 -38.27 14.11
N ASP A 421 -26.01 -37.00 13.93
CA ASP A 421 -25.24 -35.96 13.25
C ASP A 421 -24.78 -36.37 11.83
N LEU A 422 -25.67 -36.98 11.05
CA LEU A 422 -25.41 -37.46 9.68
C LEU A 422 -26.27 -36.75 8.64
N ALA A 423 -25.71 -36.55 7.46
CA ALA A 423 -26.46 -36.08 6.29
C ALA A 423 -25.91 -36.69 4.99
N VAL A 424 -26.80 -36.76 3.99
CA VAL A 424 -26.47 -37.23 2.63
C VAL A 424 -26.77 -36.13 1.64
N VAL A 425 -25.76 -35.80 0.82
CA VAL A 425 -25.83 -34.83 -0.27
C VAL A 425 -25.69 -35.59 -1.59
N GLU A 426 -26.62 -35.37 -2.51
CA GLU A 426 -26.61 -35.89 -3.88
C GLU A 426 -25.95 -34.87 -4.81
N VAL A 427 -25.06 -35.34 -5.68
CA VAL A 427 -24.43 -34.55 -6.75
C VAL A 427 -24.61 -35.21 -8.11
N ASP A 428 -24.86 -34.41 -9.14
CA ASP A 428 -24.98 -34.89 -10.52
C ASP A 428 -23.62 -34.74 -11.23
N VAL A 429 -22.82 -35.81 -11.21
CA VAL A 429 -21.50 -35.88 -11.86
C VAL A 429 -21.29 -37.22 -12.56
N PRO A 430 -20.47 -37.26 -13.64
CA PRO A 430 -20.10 -38.52 -14.28
C PRO A 430 -19.47 -39.54 -13.32
N GLU A 431 -19.79 -40.83 -13.49
CA GLU A 431 -19.32 -41.91 -12.60
C GLU A 431 -17.79 -42.04 -12.53
N ASP A 432 -17.05 -41.59 -13.54
CA ASP A 432 -15.59 -41.63 -13.60
C ASP A 432 -14.92 -40.59 -12.69
N VAL A 433 -15.67 -39.59 -12.23
CA VAL A 433 -15.24 -38.61 -11.22
C VAL A 433 -15.38 -39.16 -9.80
N LEU A 434 -16.32 -40.08 -9.58
CA LEU A 434 -16.66 -40.59 -8.26
C LEU A 434 -15.69 -41.70 -7.82
N VAL A 435 -15.09 -41.53 -6.64
CA VAL A 435 -14.21 -42.52 -6.00
C VAL A 435 -14.80 -42.95 -4.66
N PRO A 436 -15.73 -43.93 -4.64
CA PRO A 436 -16.38 -44.37 -3.41
C PRO A 436 -15.42 -44.95 -2.40
N LEU A 437 -15.58 -44.58 -1.13
CA LEU A 437 -14.81 -45.16 -0.03
C LEU A 437 -15.49 -46.42 0.52
N PRO A 438 -14.77 -47.55 0.63
CA PRO A 438 -15.36 -48.76 1.20
C PRO A 438 -15.62 -48.55 2.70
N LEU A 439 -16.82 -48.91 3.14
CA LEU A 439 -17.16 -48.91 4.56
C LEU A 439 -16.54 -50.12 5.27
N GLY A 440 -15.92 -49.85 6.41
CA GLY A 440 -15.45 -50.88 7.33
C GLY A 440 -16.52 -51.31 8.32
N ASP A 441 -16.37 -52.52 8.88
CA ASP A 441 -17.21 -53.01 9.97
C ASP A 441 -16.77 -52.41 11.30
N SER A 442 -17.59 -51.51 11.87
CA SER A 442 -17.32 -50.84 13.14
C SER A 442 -17.31 -51.79 14.34
N ASP A 443 -18.00 -52.93 14.27
CA ASP A 443 -18.03 -53.91 15.37
C ASP A 443 -16.70 -54.61 15.56
N GLN A 444 -15.91 -54.74 14.48
CA GLN A 444 -14.59 -55.37 14.49
C GLN A 444 -13.46 -54.45 14.97
N VAL A 445 -13.71 -53.15 15.10
CA VAL A 445 -12.71 -52.17 15.54
C VAL A 445 -12.29 -52.43 16.99
N LYS A 446 -10.99 -52.32 17.30
CA LYS A 446 -10.43 -52.52 18.64
C LYS A 446 -9.88 -51.23 19.23
N VAL A 447 -10.00 -51.05 20.55
CA VAL A 447 -9.31 -49.97 21.27
C VAL A 447 -7.80 -50.17 21.12
N GLY A 448 -7.08 -49.08 20.79
CA GLY A 448 -5.65 -49.10 20.47
C GLY A 448 -5.32 -49.34 19.00
N GLN A 449 -6.32 -49.69 18.15
CA GLN A 449 -6.12 -49.82 16.72
C GLN A 449 -5.82 -48.46 16.08
N THR A 450 -4.84 -48.42 15.17
CA THR A 450 -4.49 -47.21 14.42
C THR A 450 -5.64 -46.77 13.53
N VAL A 451 -5.93 -45.47 13.54
CA VAL A 451 -6.93 -44.82 12.69
C VAL A 451 -6.34 -43.59 12.05
N ILE A 452 -6.88 -43.25 10.88
CA ILE A 452 -6.50 -42.06 10.13
C ILE A 452 -7.75 -41.22 9.92
N ALA A 453 -7.69 -39.96 10.31
CA ALA A 453 -8.70 -38.98 9.98
C ALA A 453 -8.23 -38.16 8.77
N ILE A 454 -9.04 -38.15 7.71
CA ILE A 454 -8.81 -37.38 6.49
C ILE A 454 -9.95 -36.38 6.34
N GLY A 455 -9.63 -35.12 6.11
CA GLY A 455 -10.64 -34.08 5.87
C GLY A 455 -10.08 -32.91 5.07
N ASN A 456 -10.97 -32.18 4.40
CA ASN A 456 -10.65 -30.99 3.61
C ASN A 456 -11.65 -29.84 3.89
N PRO A 457 -11.78 -29.31 5.12
CA PRO A 457 -12.79 -28.29 5.43
C PRO A 457 -12.40 -26.86 5.00
N PHE A 458 -11.19 -26.66 4.45
CA PHE A 458 -10.65 -25.33 4.12
C PHE A 458 -10.13 -25.19 2.68
N GLN A 459 -10.42 -26.14 1.77
CA GLN A 459 -9.96 -26.11 0.37
C GLN A 459 -8.42 -26.03 0.22
N LEU A 460 -7.70 -26.53 1.22
CA LEU A 460 -6.23 -26.61 1.22
C LEU A 460 -5.90 -28.10 1.26
N ASN A 461 -5.32 -28.65 0.18
CA ASN A 461 -4.80 -30.01 0.03
C ASN A 461 -4.97 -30.87 1.30
N GLY A 462 -6.05 -31.65 1.37
CA GLY A 462 -6.61 -32.27 2.58
C GLY A 462 -5.63 -32.66 3.70
N THR A 463 -6.06 -32.51 4.94
CA THR A 463 -5.23 -32.85 6.12
C THR A 463 -5.44 -34.31 6.52
N MET A 464 -4.33 -35.03 6.72
CA MET A 464 -4.31 -36.38 7.29
C MET A 464 -3.78 -36.35 8.72
N THR A 465 -4.54 -36.90 9.67
CA THR A 465 -4.14 -37.03 11.08
C THR A 465 -4.11 -38.50 11.48
N LEU A 466 -3.00 -38.95 12.09
CA LEU A 466 -2.84 -40.30 12.62
C LEU A 466 -3.22 -40.36 14.10
N GLY A 467 -3.99 -41.36 14.48
CA GLY A 467 -4.38 -41.60 15.87
C GLY A 467 -4.62 -43.07 16.17
N ILE A 468 -5.20 -43.33 17.34
CA ILE A 468 -5.68 -44.65 17.73
C ILE A 468 -7.13 -44.55 18.21
N VAL A 469 -7.87 -45.64 18.09
CA VAL A 469 -9.20 -45.77 18.68
C VAL A 469 -9.04 -45.73 20.20
N SER A 470 -9.59 -44.70 20.83
CA SER A 470 -9.44 -44.48 22.28
C SER A 470 -10.50 -45.21 23.12
N ALA A 471 -11.70 -45.43 22.57
CA ALA A 471 -12.82 -46.12 23.23
C ALA A 471 -13.85 -46.62 22.19
N LYS A 472 -14.74 -47.55 22.58
CA LYS A 472 -15.93 -47.96 21.82
C LYS A 472 -17.20 -47.60 22.62
N GLY A 473 -18.35 -47.41 21.94
CA GLY A 473 -19.65 -47.24 22.60
C GLY A 473 -19.88 -45.89 23.28
N ARG A 474 -19.31 -44.81 22.73
CA ARG A 474 -19.69 -43.44 23.08
C ARG A 474 -20.68 -42.96 22.03
N THR A 475 -21.96 -43.01 22.35
CA THR A 475 -23.06 -42.41 21.58
C THR A 475 -23.51 -41.15 22.26
#